data_AF-A0A328B870-F1
#
_entry.id   AF-A0A328B870-F1
#
_cell.length_a   1.000
_cell.length_b   1.000
_cell.length_c   1.000
_cell.angle_alpha   90.00
_cell.angle_beta   90.00
_cell.angle_gamma   90.00
#
_symmetry.space_group_name_H-M   'P 1'
#
loop_
_entity.id
_entity.type
_entity.pdbx_description
1 polymer ?
#
loop_
_entity_poly.entity_id
_entity_poly.type
_entity_poly.pdbx_seq_one_letter_code
_entity_poly.pdbx_strand_id
1 'polypeptide(L)' 'MASSVVVARSNTNGLEYLAEGARVAWTEASDLAQQFQTVRDATRAAMRLPSRFRAFALPVHEPAN' A
#
# COMPACT_ATOMS: atom_id res chain seq x y z
N MET A 1 15.98 -3.60 -4.62
CA MET A 1 15.48 -4.48 -3.52
C MET A 1 13.98 -4.65 -3.73
N ALA A 2 13.37 -5.82 -3.48
CA ALA A 2 11.91 -5.94 -3.63
C ALA A 2 11.23 -5.18 -2.50
N SER A 3 10.52 -4.09 -2.80
CA SER A 3 9.69 -3.37 -1.85
C SER A 3 8.22 -3.75 -2.06
N SER A 4 7.37 -3.48 -1.09
CA SER A 4 5.94 -3.77 -1.16
C SER A 4 5.18 -2.61 -0.56
N VAL A 5 4.00 -2.31 -1.10
CA VAL A 5 3.15 -1.22 -0.64
C VAL A 5 1.75 -1.75 -0.34
N VAL A 6 0.98 -1.01 0.45
CA VAL A 6 -0.44 -1.32 0.66
C VAL A 6 -1.25 -0.43 -0.26
N VAL A 7 -2.11 -1.03 -1.06
CA VAL A 7 -3.07 -0.33 -1.91
C VAL A 7 -4.49 -0.60 -1.46
N ALA A 8 -5.36 0.40 -1.53
CA ALA A 8 -6.79 0.23 -1.38
C ALA A 8 -7.51 0.80 -2.59
N ARG A 9 -8.70 0.26 -2.82
CA ARG A 9 -9.68 0.86 -3.72
C ARG A 9 -10.78 1.49 -2.87
N SER A 10 -10.49 2.64 -2.27
CA SER A 10 -11.48 3.36 -1.47
C SER A 10 -12.47 4.14 -2.34
N ASN A 11 -12.08 4.50 -3.57
CA ASN A 11 -12.87 5.25 -4.53
C ASN A 11 -12.90 4.56 -5.91
N THR A 12 -13.90 4.90 -6.73
CA THR A 12 -14.02 4.46 -8.12
C THR A 12 -12.92 5.00 -9.03
N ASN A 13 -12.25 6.08 -8.62
CA ASN A 13 -11.29 6.82 -9.42
C ASN A 13 -9.92 6.16 -9.58
N GLY A 14 -9.57 5.16 -8.76
CA GLY A 14 -8.27 4.52 -8.88
C GLY A 14 -7.84 3.69 -7.68
N LEU A 15 -6.56 3.33 -7.70
CA LEU A 15 -5.86 2.75 -6.56
C LEU A 15 -5.26 3.88 -5.73
N GLU A 16 -5.39 3.77 -4.42
CA GLU A 16 -4.72 4.65 -3.48
C GLU A 16 -3.70 3.85 -2.68
N TYR A 17 -2.60 4.49 -2.33
CA TYR A 17 -1.54 3.93 -1.53
C TYR A 17 -1.69 4.35 -0.07
N LEU A 18 -1.34 3.47 0.85
CA LEU A 18 -1.27 3.83 2.27
C LEU A 18 -0.12 4.82 2.46
N ALA A 19 -0.39 6.00 3.00
CA ALA A 19 0.62 7.04 3.21
C ALA A 19 1.60 6.66 4.32
N GLU A 20 2.86 7.06 4.18
CA GLU A 20 3.91 6.81 5.17
C GLU A 20 3.59 7.44 6.54
N GLY A 21 3.76 6.67 7.63
CA GLY A 21 3.58 7.15 9.01
C GLY A 21 2.13 7.36 9.45
N ALA A 22 1.14 7.21 8.56
CA ALA A 22 -0.27 7.36 8.88
C ALA A 22 -0.94 6.01 9.17
N ARG A 23 -1.78 5.97 10.22
CA ARG A 23 -2.51 4.74 10.59
C ARG A 23 -3.61 4.38 9.59
N VAL A 24 -4.27 5.39 9.03
CA VAL A 24 -5.28 5.29 7.96
C VAL A 24 -5.29 6.63 7.19
N ALA A 25 -4.28 6.87 6.36
CA ALA A 25 -4.33 7.93 5.36
C ALA A 25 -3.95 7.35 4.00
N TRP A 26 -4.69 7.77 2.98
CA TRP A 26 -4.56 7.28 1.62
C TRP A 26 -4.04 8.41 0.74
N THR A 27 -3.15 8.07 -0.19
CA THR A 27 -2.54 9.00 -1.14
C THR A 27 -2.60 8.41 -2.53
N GLU A 28 -2.86 9.22 -3.54
CA GLU A 28 -2.79 8.79 -4.95
C GLU A 28 -1.34 8.76 -5.47
N ALA A 29 -0.42 9.45 -4.78
CA ALA A 29 0.99 9.51 -5.14
C ALA A 29 1.76 8.28 -4.61
N SER A 30 2.36 7.51 -5.52
CA SER A 30 3.19 6.35 -5.20
C SER A 30 4.42 6.71 -4.36
N ASP A 31 4.95 7.92 -4.52
CA ASP A 31 6.19 8.36 -3.86
C ASP A 31 6.00 8.61 -2.36
N LEU A 32 4.74 8.85 -1.94
CA LEU A 32 4.36 9.05 -0.54
C LEU A 32 3.82 7.76 0.09
N ALA A 33 3.85 6.65 -0.64
CA ALA A 33 3.39 5.36 -0.17
C ALA A 33 4.34 4.80 0.89
N GLN A 34 3.76 4.24 1.96
CA GLN A 34 4.49 3.46 2.94
C GLN A 34 5.12 2.24 2.25
N GLN A 35 6.45 2.25 2.20
CA GLN A 35 7.20 1.11 1.71
C GLN A 35 7.42 0.10 2.84
N PHE A 36 7.20 -1.17 2.50
CA PHE A 36 7.49 -2.33 3.33
C PHE A 36 8.59 -3.15 2.65
N GLN A 37 9.50 -3.68 3.46
CA GLN A 37 10.60 -4.52 2.95
C GLN A 37 10.12 -5.88 2.47
N THR A 38 8.96 -6.34 2.94
CA THR A 38 8.40 -7.63 2.56
C THR A 38 6.90 -7.52 2.27
N VAL A 39 6.41 -8.36 1.35
CA VAL A 39 4.96 -8.52 1.09
C VAL A 39 4.23 -8.91 2.37
N ARG A 40 4.86 -9.70 3.24
CA ARG A 40 4.26 -10.15 4.50
C ARG A 40 3.94 -8.98 5.44
N ASP A 41 4.83 -7.99 5.52
CA ASP A 41 4.64 -6.81 6.34
C ASP A 41 3.55 -5.89 5.76
N ALA A 42 3.55 -5.71 4.44
CA ALA A 42 2.48 -5.01 3.74
C ALA A 42 1.11 -5.70 3.96
N THR A 43 1.04 -7.03 3.86
CA THR A 43 -0.20 -7.78 4.11
C THR A 43 -0.66 -7.65 5.55
N ARG A 44 0.27 -7.65 6.51
CA ARG A 44 -0.04 -7.43 7.92
C ARG A 44 -0.61 -6.01 8.15
N ALA A 45 -0.04 -5.00 7.50
CA ALA A 45 -0.57 -3.65 7.55
C ALA A 45 -1.98 -3.58 6.93
N ALA A 46 -2.18 -4.19 5.76
CA ALA A 46 -3.49 -4.25 5.09
C ALA A 46 -4.57 -4.92 5.96
N MET A 47 -4.25 -6.04 6.61
CA MET A 47 -5.19 -6.76 7.48
C MET A 47 -5.53 -6.01 8.78
N ARG A 48 -4.71 -5.05 9.21
CA ARG A 48 -4.99 -4.19 10.38
C ARG A 48 -5.96 -3.06 10.05
N LEU A 49 -6.21 -2.79 8.77
CA LEU A 49 -7.12 -1.75 8.34
C LEU A 49 -8.57 -2.26 8.42
N PRO A 50 -9.55 -1.35 8.61
CA PRO A 50 -10.95 -1.72 8.55
C PRO A 50 -11.31 -2.39 7.22
N SER A 51 -12.08 -3.48 7.27
CA SER A 51 -12.44 -4.32 6.11
C SER A 51 -13.12 -3.55 4.97
N ARG A 52 -13.76 -2.41 5.28
CA ARG A 52 -14.39 -1.52 4.29
C ARG A 52 -13.42 -0.99 3.23
N PHE A 53 -12.12 -0.88 3.55
CA PHE A 53 -11.15 -0.28 2.64
C PHE A 53 -10.67 -1.23 1.55
N ARG A 54 -10.97 -2.54 1.61
CA ARG A 54 -10.48 -3.56 0.66
C ARG A 54 -8.99 -3.33 0.31
N ALA A 55 -8.16 -3.28 1.33
CA ALA A 55 -6.73 -3.04 1.19
C ALA A 55 -5.98 -4.33 0.88
N PHE A 56 -4.95 -4.25 0.02
CA PHE A 56 -4.15 -5.37 -0.46
C PHE A 56 -2.67 -5.01 -0.46
N ALA A 57 -1.80 -6.00 -0.27
CA ALA A 57 -0.37 -5.83 -0.46
C ALA A 57 -0.02 -5.96 -1.94
N LEU A 58 0.68 -4.96 -2.48
CA LEU A 58 1.18 -4.95 -3.84
C LEU A 58 2.71 -5.01 -3.80
N PRO A 59 3.34 -6.07 -4.33
CA PRO A 59 4.78 -6.10 -4.52
C PRO A 59 5.19 -5.07 -5.59
N VAL A 60 6.15 -4.21 -5.25
CA VAL A 60 6.74 -3.25 -6.18
C VAL A 60 8.10 -3.80 -6.58
N HIS A 61 8.17 -4.28 -7.82
CA HIS A 61 9.45 -4.61 -8.42
C HIS A 61 10.00 -3.32 -9.03
N GLU A 62 11.12 -2.84 -8.48
CA GLU A 62 11.94 -1.83 -9.14
C GLU A 62 12.27 -2.41 -10.54
N PRO A 63 11.90 -1.72 -11.64
CA PRO A 63 12.17 -2.23 -12.97
C PRO A 63 13.68 -2.44 -13.09
N ALA A 64 14.06 -3.69 -13.33
CA ALA A 64 15.45 -4.03 -13.63
C ALA A 64 15.82 -3.25 -14.90
N ASN A 65 16.68 -2.25 -14.72
CA ASN A 65 17.23 -1.42 -15.78
C ASN A 65 18.08 -2.26 -16.74
#